data_AF-A0A3D5PQ04-F1
#
_entry.id   AF-A0A3D5PQ04-F1
#
_cell.length_a   1.000
_cell.length_b   1.000
_cell.length_c   1.000
_cell.angle_alpha   90.00
_cell.angle_beta   90.00
_cell.angle_gamma   90.00
#
_symmetry.space_group_name_H-M   'P 1'
#
loop_
_entity.id
_entity.type
_entity.pdbx_description
1 polymer ?
#
loop_
_entity_poly.entity_id
_entity_poly.type
_entity_poly.pdbx_seq_one_letter_code
_entity_poly.pdbx_strand_id
1 'polypeptide(L)'
;AIYFLIIGLYPAAMIGMIWAVGFDWADGLIARKMKGRTGDDRAFGGTLDLLIDIVSYGVTPAILILSYADFSAVFLPVVFVTLVFGAIRLSYFSTFGLSGDAKYTGLAIDNNSIILVFVVMFAGYFERPTFAIILAV
;
A
#
# COMPACT_ATOMS: atom_id res chain seq x y z
N ALA A 1 -7.43 -8.04 -3.34
CA ALA A 1 -6.27 -7.89 -4.25
C ALA A 1 -5.32 -9.10 -4.18
N ILE A 2 -4.75 -9.41 -3.01
CA ILE A 2 -3.73 -10.47 -2.81
C ILE A 2 -4.10 -11.81 -3.45
N TYR A 3 -5.30 -12.35 -3.18
CA TYR A 3 -5.74 -13.61 -3.78
C TYR A 3 -5.68 -13.60 -5.33
N PHE A 4 -6.13 -12.51 -5.95
CA PHE A 4 -6.09 -12.35 -7.40
C PHE A 4 -4.67 -12.25 -7.96
N LEU A 5 -3.72 -11.70 -7.19
CA LEU A 5 -2.29 -11.72 -7.55
C LEU A 5 -1.73 -13.13 -7.53
N ILE A 6 -2.11 -13.97 -6.56
CA ILE A 6 -1.62 -15.35 -6.45
C ILE A 6 -2.09 -16.20 -7.64
N ILE A 7 -3.35 -16.04 -8.06
CA ILE A 7 -3.90 -16.79 -9.20
C ILE A 7 -3.59 -16.15 -10.57
N GLY A 8 -2.85 -15.04 -10.60
CA GLY A 8 -2.45 -14.35 -11.84
C GLY A 8 -3.57 -13.53 -12.52
N LEU A 9 -4.68 -13.25 -11.84
CA LEU A 9 -5.77 -12.42 -12.37
C LEU A 9 -5.53 -10.93 -12.06
N TYR A 10 -4.52 -10.36 -12.71
CA TYR A 10 -4.06 -8.98 -12.47
C TYR A 10 -5.15 -7.90 -12.58
N PRO A 11 -6.09 -7.92 -13.55
CA PRO A 11 -7.12 -6.89 -13.64
C PRO A 11 -8.01 -6.82 -12.39
N ALA A 12 -8.41 -7.98 -11.86
CA ALA A 12 -9.20 -8.06 -10.63
C ALA A 12 -8.37 -7.62 -9.40
N ALA A 13 -7.07 -7.92 -9.40
CA ALA A 13 -6.17 -7.43 -8.37
C ALA A 13 -6.06 -5.91 -8.36
N MET A 14 -5.87 -5.28 -9.52
CA MET A 14 -5.77 -3.82 -9.67
C MET A 14 -7.06 -3.12 -9.23
N ILE A 15 -8.23 -3.63 -9.64
CA ILE A 15 -9.52 -3.12 -9.15
C ILE A 15 -9.57 -3.21 -7.62
N GLY A 16 -9.19 -4.35 -7.05
CA GLY A 16 -9.15 -4.53 -5.60
C GLY A 16 -8.18 -3.58 -4.88
N MET A 17 -7.05 -3.21 -5.50
CA MET A 17 -6.11 -2.24 -4.93
C MET A 17 -6.68 -0.82 -4.93
N ILE A 18 -7.37 -0.42 -5.99
CA ILE A 18 -8.06 0.88 -6.05
C ILE A 18 -9.19 0.96 -5.03
N TRP A 19 -9.95 -0.12 -4.86
CA TRP A 19 -10.98 -0.17 -3.82
C TRP A 19 -10.40 -0.08 -2.41
N ALA A 20 -9.23 -0.68 -2.14
CA ALA A 20 -8.56 -0.54 -0.86
C ALA A 20 -8.27 0.93 -0.52
N VAL A 21 -7.75 1.70 -1.50
CA VAL A 21 -7.54 3.16 -1.35
C VAL A 21 -8.86 3.89 -1.09
N GLY A 22 -9.91 3.55 -1.83
CA GLY A 22 -11.22 4.17 -1.64
C GLY A 22 -11.79 3.95 -0.23
N PHE A 23 -11.58 2.76 0.36
CA PHE A 23 -12.07 2.45 1.70
C PHE A 23 -11.26 3.13 2.80
N ASP A 24 -9.94 3.22 2.64
CA ASP A 24 -9.00 3.94 3.53
C ASP A 24 -9.23 5.47 3.53
N TRP A 25 -9.65 6.02 2.40
CA TRP A 25 -10.10 7.42 2.38
C TRP A 25 -11.47 7.60 3.04
N ALA A 26 -12.35 6.60 2.91
CA ALA A 26 -13.71 6.67 3.44
C ALA A 26 -13.74 6.52 4.97
N ASP A 27 -13.02 5.58 5.56
CA ASP A 27 -12.96 5.40 7.01
C ASP A 27 -12.24 6.57 7.70
N GLY A 28 -11.18 7.14 7.10
CA GLY A 28 -10.56 8.37 7.56
C GLY A 28 -11.52 9.56 7.55
N LEU A 29 -12.37 9.69 6.53
CA LEU A 29 -13.39 10.74 6.47
C LEU A 29 -14.49 10.54 7.52
N ILE A 30 -14.95 9.30 7.72
CA ILE A 30 -15.96 8.95 8.72
C ILE A 30 -15.40 9.18 10.13
N ALA A 31 -14.17 8.73 10.39
CA ALA A 31 -13.46 8.89 11.66
C ALA A 31 -13.37 10.36 12.11
N ARG A 32 -13.15 11.28 11.16
CA ARG A 32 -13.13 12.74 11.41
C ARG A 32 -14.50 13.33 11.72
N LYS A 33 -15.58 12.75 11.18
CA LYS A 33 -16.96 13.21 11.37
C LYS A 33 -17.65 12.64 12.61
N MET A 34 -17.11 11.58 13.20
CA MET A 34 -17.65 10.99 14.43
C MET A 34 -17.45 11.93 15.63
N LYS A 35 -18.55 12.29 16.29
CA LYS A 35 -18.56 13.07 17.53
C LYS A 35 -18.53 12.12 18.74
N GLY A 36 -17.79 12.49 19.79
CA GLY A 36 -17.77 11.74 21.06
C GLY A 36 -16.74 10.61 21.16
N ARG A 37 -15.75 10.53 20.25
CA ARG A 37 -14.64 9.57 20.40
C ARG A 37 -13.80 9.91 21.62
N THR A 38 -13.54 8.90 22.45
CA THR A 38 -12.59 9.00 23.55
C THR A 38 -11.15 9.03 23.03
N GLY A 39 -10.18 9.41 23.88
CA GLY A 39 -8.76 9.38 23.51
C GLY A 39 -8.30 7.97 23.09
N ASP A 40 -8.82 6.95 23.78
CA ASP A 40 -8.50 5.54 23.53
C ASP A 40 -9.07 5.06 22.19
N ASP A 41 -10.30 5.46 21.83
CA ASP A 41 -10.90 5.13 20.53
C ASP A 41 -10.09 5.68 19.35
N ARG A 42 -9.46 6.85 19.53
CA ARG A 42 -8.58 7.44 18.51
C ARG A 42 -7.26 6.69 18.42
N ALA A 43 -6.63 6.36 19.55
CA ALA A 43 -5.38 5.60 19.57
C ALA A 43 -5.55 4.20 18.97
N PHE A 44 -6.63 3.50 19.34
CA PHE A 44 -6.96 2.19 18.78
C PHE A 44 -7.23 2.27 17.27
N GLY A 45 -8.08 3.22 16.84
CA GLY A 45 -8.39 3.41 15.43
C GLY A 45 -7.16 3.73 14.59
N GLY A 46 -6.28 4.62 15.05
CA GLY A 46 -5.04 4.94 14.35
C GLY A 46 -4.07 3.77 14.28
N THR A 47 -4.02 2.90 15.30
CA THR A 47 -3.18 1.68 15.23
C THR A 47 -3.75 0.66 14.25
N LEU A 48 -5.08 0.53 14.19
CA LEU A 48 -5.76 -0.35 13.25
C LEU A 48 -5.55 0.11 11.79
N ASP A 49 -5.64 1.42 11.55
CA ASP A 49 -5.35 2.08 10.27
C ASP A 49 -3.96 1.69 9.74
N LEU A 50 -2.93 1.84 10.59
CA LEU A 50 -1.55 1.48 10.26
C LEU A 50 -1.38 -0.03 9.95
N LEU A 51 -2.10 -0.91 10.64
CA LEU A 51 -2.05 -2.35 10.35
C LEU A 51 -2.69 -2.70 9.00
N ILE A 52 -3.74 -1.99 8.62
CA ILE A 52 -4.41 -2.20 7.32
C ILE A 52 -3.56 -1.58 6.20
N ASP A 53 -2.93 -0.43 6.45
CA ASP A 53 -2.03 0.24 5.52
C ASP A 53 -0.84 -0.61 5.15
N ILE A 54 -0.18 -1.27 6.11
CA ILE A 54 0.98 -2.11 5.79
C ILE A 54 0.59 -3.30 4.92
N VAL A 55 -0.61 -3.87 5.13
CA VAL A 55 -1.11 -4.99 4.31
C VAL A 55 -1.49 -4.51 2.90
N SER A 56 -2.16 -3.37 2.81
CA SER A 56 -2.71 -2.84 1.57
C SER A 56 -1.64 -2.18 0.69
N TYR A 57 -0.70 -1.46 1.30
CA TYR A 57 0.28 -0.62 0.61
C TYR A 57 1.73 -1.11 0.73
N GLY A 58 2.02 -2.03 1.65
CA GLY A 58 3.31 -2.71 1.73
C GLY A 58 3.26 -4.13 1.12
N VAL A 59 2.43 -4.99 1.73
CA VAL A 59 2.36 -6.42 1.39
C VAL A 59 1.75 -6.67 0.03
N THR A 60 0.69 -5.95 -0.35
CA THR A 60 0.05 -6.18 -1.65
C THR A 60 0.98 -5.86 -2.84
N PRO A 61 1.70 -4.72 -2.88
CA PRO A 61 2.71 -4.48 -3.92
C PRO A 61 3.88 -5.47 -3.90
N ALA A 62 4.34 -5.88 -2.71
CA ALA A 62 5.34 -6.93 -2.56
C ALA A 62 4.91 -8.25 -3.24
N ILE A 63 3.66 -8.67 -3.02
CA ILE A 63 3.08 -9.86 -3.65
C ILE A 63 2.89 -9.66 -5.15
N LEU A 64 2.59 -8.44 -5.62
CA LEU A 64 2.50 -8.14 -7.05
C LEU A 64 3.85 -8.38 -7.74
N ILE A 65 4.95 -7.87 -7.17
CA ILE A 65 6.30 -8.08 -7.70
C ILE A 65 6.62 -9.58 -7.78
N LEU A 66 6.36 -10.33 -6.70
CA LEU A 66 6.56 -11.78 -6.68
C LEU A 66 5.71 -12.49 -7.72
N SER A 67 4.44 -12.10 -7.86
CA SER A 67 3.52 -12.70 -8.83
C SER A 67 4.00 -12.50 -10.27
N TYR A 68 4.48 -11.31 -10.62
CA TYR A 68 5.08 -11.03 -11.94
C TYR A 68 6.41 -11.75 -12.17
N ALA A 69 7.15 -12.05 -11.10
CA ALA A 69 8.40 -12.80 -11.13
C ALA A 69 8.21 -14.33 -11.02
N ASP A 70 6.99 -14.84 -11.25
CA ASP A 70 6.61 -16.26 -11.12
C ASP A 70 7.03 -16.86 -9.75
N PHE A 71 6.94 -16.05 -8.69
CA PHE A 71 7.35 -16.38 -7.32
C PHE A 71 8.81 -16.86 -7.18
N SER A 72 9.69 -16.39 -8.07
CA SER A 72 11.13 -16.67 -7.99
C SER A 72 11.74 -16.16 -6.69
N ALA A 73 12.43 -17.04 -5.97
CA ALA A 73 13.12 -16.72 -4.72
C ALA A 73 14.20 -15.63 -4.87
N VAL A 74 14.68 -15.39 -6.11
CA VAL A 74 15.67 -14.35 -6.42
C VAL A 74 15.13 -12.94 -6.14
N PHE A 75 13.80 -12.74 -6.17
CA PHE A 75 13.17 -11.46 -5.89
C PHE A 75 12.83 -11.25 -4.40
N LEU A 76 13.07 -12.25 -3.53
CA LEU A 76 12.83 -12.10 -2.08
C LEU A 76 13.62 -10.94 -1.45
N PRO A 77 14.91 -10.69 -1.76
CA PRO A 77 15.63 -9.55 -1.23
C PRO A 77 15.01 -8.21 -1.66
N VAL A 78 14.56 -8.12 -2.92
CA VAL A 78 13.93 -6.92 -3.47
C VAL A 78 12.63 -6.63 -2.72
N VAL A 79 11.77 -7.64 -2.61
CA VAL A 79 10.47 -7.54 -1.95
C VAL A 79 10.62 -7.24 -0.45
N PHE A 80 11.62 -7.84 0.20
CA PHE A 80 11.96 -7.55 1.59
C PHE A 80 12.35 -6.09 1.78
N VAL A 81 13.21 -5.56 0.90
CA VAL A 81 13.61 -4.15 0.93
C VAL A 81 12.38 -3.24 0.75
N THR A 82 11.53 -3.50 -0.24
CA THR A 82 10.29 -2.73 -0.46
C THR A 82 9.39 -2.73 0.79
N LEU A 83 9.22 -3.87 1.45
CA LEU A 83 8.44 -3.99 2.69
C LEU A 83 9.04 -3.19 3.85
N VAL A 84 10.36 -3.30 4.05
CA VAL A 84 11.07 -2.59 5.12
C VAL A 84 10.95 -1.07 4.91
N PHE A 85 11.16 -0.58 3.70
CA PHE A 85 10.99 0.84 3.38
C PHE A 85 9.53 1.30 3.60
N GLY A 86 8.54 0.48 3.21
CA GLY A 86 7.13 0.75 3.48
C GLY A 86 6.83 0.87 4.97
N ALA A 87 7.31 -0.08 5.78
CA ALA A 87 7.12 -0.09 7.23
C ALA A 87 7.78 1.11 7.92
N ILE A 88 9.00 1.48 7.52
CA ILE A 88 9.71 2.65 8.04
C ILE A 88 8.95 3.93 7.72
N ARG A 89 8.51 4.11 6.47
CA ARG A 89 7.75 5.28 6.03
C ARG A 89 6.44 5.43 6.81
N LEU A 90 5.71 4.32 6.99
CA LEU A 90 4.45 4.30 7.72
C LEU A 90 4.65 4.62 9.21
N SER A 91 5.68 4.05 9.82
CA SER A 91 6.05 4.31 11.22
C SER A 91 6.49 5.76 11.45
N TYR A 92 7.22 6.35 10.50
CA TYR A 92 7.59 7.77 10.54
C TYR A 92 6.34 8.67 10.46
N PHE A 93 5.40 8.37 9.55
CA PHE A 93 4.17 9.13 9.41
C PHE A 93 3.28 9.03 10.67
N SER A 94 3.16 7.84 11.26
CA SER A 94 2.47 7.62 12.53
C SER A 94 3.06 8.44 13.69
N THR A 95 4.40 8.50 13.78
CA THR A 95 5.09 9.09 14.93
C THR A 95 5.26 10.61 14.80
N PHE A 96 5.54 11.11 13.59
CA PHE A 96 5.90 12.52 13.36
C PHE A 96 4.88 13.29 12.50
N GLY A 97 3.98 12.60 11.81
CA GLY A 97 2.97 13.22 10.92
C GLY A 97 1.83 13.94 11.66
N LEU A 98 1.64 13.66 12.95
CA LEU A 98 0.65 14.30 13.82
C LEU A 98 1.27 15.43 14.66
N SER A 99 1.96 16.39 14.01
CA SER A 99 2.27 17.67 14.68
C SER A 99 1.05 18.59 14.62
N GLY A 100 0.71 19.19 15.76
CA GLY A 100 -0.52 19.96 16.03
C GLY A 100 -0.78 21.22 15.20
N ASP A 101 -0.19 21.34 14.01
CA ASP A 101 -0.22 22.55 13.16
C ASP A 101 -0.71 22.29 11.73
N ALA A 102 -1.43 21.18 11.50
CA ALA A 102 -2.23 20.92 10.29
C ALA A 102 -1.49 21.10 8.94
N LYS A 103 -0.17 20.84 8.90
CA LYS A 103 0.59 20.77 7.65
C LYS A 103 1.01 19.33 7.39
N TYR A 104 0.36 18.71 6.41
CA TYR A 104 0.80 17.46 5.79
C TYR A 104 2.23 17.64 5.28
N THR A 105 3.21 17.06 5.99
CA THR A 105 4.61 17.02 5.55
C THR A 105 4.95 15.58 5.16
N GLY A 106 4.57 15.23 3.94
CA GLY A 106 4.86 13.93 3.35
C GLY A 106 3.86 13.57 2.26
N LEU A 107 4.35 12.93 1.20
CA LEU A 107 3.50 12.24 0.25
C LEU A 107 2.89 11.04 0.99
N ALA A 108 1.57 10.86 0.95
CA ALA A 108 0.93 9.70 1.56
C ALA A 108 1.30 8.41 0.79
N ILE A 109 1.27 7.26 1.49
CA ILE A 109 1.73 5.97 0.95
C ILE A 109 0.76 5.38 -0.08
N ASP A 110 -0.51 5.79 -0.01
CA ASP A 110 -1.58 5.54 -0.98
C ASP A 110 -1.19 5.95 -2.42
N ASN A 111 -0.44 7.06 -2.58
CA ASN A 111 0.05 7.50 -3.88
C ASN A 111 0.99 6.47 -4.53
N ASN A 112 1.75 5.70 -3.76
CA ASN A 112 2.58 4.63 -4.33
C ASN A 112 1.69 3.56 -4.98
N SER A 113 0.58 3.18 -4.34
CA SER A 113 -0.34 2.20 -4.92
C SER A 113 -1.06 2.72 -6.17
N ILE A 114 -1.43 4.00 -6.22
CA ILE A 114 -2.04 4.59 -7.42
C ILE A 114 -1.04 4.63 -8.58
N ILE A 115 0.20 5.06 -8.33
CA ILE A 115 1.27 5.08 -9.34
C ILE A 115 1.56 3.65 -9.82
N LEU A 116 1.62 2.69 -8.91
CA LEU A 116 1.90 1.29 -9.22
C LEU A 116 0.79 0.66 -10.07
N VAL A 117 -0.49 0.94 -9.79
CA VAL A 117 -1.60 0.54 -10.68
C VAL A 117 -1.47 1.17 -12.07
N PHE A 118 -1.11 2.45 -12.14
CA PHE A 118 -0.87 3.15 -13.40
C PHE A 118 0.28 2.52 -14.20
N VAL A 119 1.39 2.16 -13.55
CA VAL A 119 2.53 1.49 -14.17
C VAL A 119 2.13 0.10 -14.67
N VAL A 120 1.34 -0.66 -13.91
CA VAL A 120 0.80 -1.98 -14.30
C VAL A 120 -0.09 -1.90 -15.54
N MET A 121 -0.78 -0.78 -15.80
CA MET A 121 -1.52 -0.61 -17.06
C MET A 121 -0.60 -0.66 -18.31
N PHE A 122 0.69 -0.35 -18.15
CA PHE A 122 1.70 -0.45 -19.22
C PHE A 122 2.45 -1.80 -19.23
N ALA A 123 2.09 -2.76 -18.36
CA ALA A 123 2.74 -4.06 -18.28
C ALA A 123 2.74 -4.84 -19.61
N GLY A 124 1.73 -4.61 -20.47
CA GLY A 124 1.63 -5.26 -21.79
C GLY A 124 2.73 -4.87 -22.78
N TYR A 125 3.52 -3.83 -22.49
CA TYR A 125 4.61 -3.37 -23.36
C TYR A 125 5.98 -3.97 -23.00
N PHE A 126 6.10 -4.72 -21.90
CA PHE A 126 7.37 -5.20 -21.38
C PHE A 126 7.36 -6.73 -21.15
N GLU A 127 8.52 -7.36 -21.29
CA GLU A 127 8.70 -8.75 -20.85
C GLU A 127 8.57 -8.86 -19.33
N ARG A 128 7.92 -9.92 -18.84
CA ARG A 128 7.61 -10.13 -17.41
C ARG A 128 8.78 -9.88 -16.44
N PRO A 129 10.00 -10.41 -16.65
CA PRO A 129 11.11 -10.18 -15.73
C PRO A 129 11.59 -8.71 -15.73
N THR A 130 11.63 -8.07 -16.90
CA THR A 130 11.98 -6.65 -17.02
C THR A 130 10.96 -5.77 -16.32
N PHE A 131 9.67 -6.12 -16.45
CA PHE A 131 8.59 -5.40 -15.78
C PHE A 131 8.64 -5.55 -14.25
N ALA A 132 9.00 -6.74 -13.74
CA ALA A 132 9.19 -6.96 -12.30
C ALA A 132 10.31 -6.10 -11.70
N ILE A 133 11.39 -5.84 -12.47
CA ILE A 133 12.46 -4.91 -12.07
C ILE A 133 11.95 -3.47 -12.07
N ILE A 134 11.15 -3.07 -13.07
CA ILE A 134 10.54 -1.73 -13.12
C ILE A 134 9.59 -1.50 -11.94
N LEU A 135 8.81 -2.51 -11.54
CA LEU A 135 7.94 -2.43 -10.36
C LEU A 135 8.70 -2.35 -9.03
N ALA A 136 9.96 -2.78 -9.02
CA ALA A 136 10.79 -2.80 -7.82
C ALA A 136 11.53 -1.48 -7.54
N VAL A 137 11.61 -0.59 -8.52
CA VAL A 137 12.24 0.75 -8.44
C VAL A 137 11.19 1.80 -8.09
#